data_AF-A0A7J3S111-F1
#
_entry.id   AF-A0A7J3S111-F1
#
_cell.length_a   1.000
_cell.length_b   1.000
_cell.length_c   1.000
_cell.angle_alpha   90.00
_cell.angle_beta   90.00
_cell.angle_gamma   90.00
#
_symmetry.space_group_name_H-M   'P 1'
#
loop_
_entity.id
_entity.type
_entity.pdbx_description
1 polymer ?
#
loop_
_entity_poly.entity_id
_entity_poly.type
_entity_poly.pdbx_seq_one_letter_code
_entity_poly.pdbx_strand_id
1 'polypeptide(L)'
;MSGTEELAERMITVALRKAKATPKYRRTDRTVNVLKGAVARHMKVEPEEVKLSPKLNEYIWSRGRRSTLPRISVKVTKDPEGVVYVRLPEEKEEGEETKAKEARKEEVKPGEAAADEVAETKPEDEKIIRAG
;
A
#
# COMPACT_ATOMS: atom_id res chain seq x y z
N MET A 1 33.60 -23.24 -5.86
CA MET A 1 33.72 -22.82 -4.45
C MET A 1 32.38 -22.21 -4.07
N SER A 2 31.68 -22.79 -3.08
CA SER A 2 30.52 -22.31 -2.30
C SER A 2 29.40 -21.57 -3.07
N GLY A 3 28.18 -22.07 -3.25
CA GLY A 3 27.32 -22.80 -2.30
C GLY A 3 26.36 -21.81 -1.64
N THR A 4 25.06 -21.84 -2.01
CA THR A 4 23.96 -21.00 -1.50
C THR A 4 24.04 -19.49 -1.80
N GLU A 5 24.34 -19.13 -3.04
CA GLU A 5 23.95 -17.83 -3.60
C GLU A 5 22.52 -18.06 -4.13
N GLU A 6 21.44 -17.54 -3.56
CA GLU A 6 20.82 -16.30 -4.06
C GLU A 6 19.64 -15.84 -3.17
N LEU A 7 19.21 -16.64 -2.19
CA LEU A 7 18.14 -16.28 -1.25
C LEU A 7 18.72 -15.50 -0.07
N ALA A 8 19.01 -14.22 -0.31
CA ALA A 8 19.49 -13.32 0.72
C ALA A 8 18.32 -12.57 1.37
N GLU A 9 17.89 -13.04 2.54
CA GLU A 9 16.99 -12.29 3.41
C GLU A 9 17.78 -11.47 4.43
N ARG A 10 17.50 -10.17 4.49
CA ARG A 10 18.16 -9.25 5.43
C ARG A 10 17.19 -8.23 5.97
N MET A 11 17.31 -7.91 7.26
CA MET A 11 16.66 -6.75 7.86
C MET A 11 17.65 -5.59 7.87
N ILE A 12 17.28 -4.47 7.28
CA ILE A 12 18.12 -3.27 7.25
C ILE A 12 17.33 -2.05 7.70
N THR A 13 17.99 -1.12 8.37
CA THR A 13 17.44 0.20 8.68
C THR A 13 17.93 1.22 7.67
N VAL A 14 17.00 1.79 6.91
CA VAL A 14 17.28 2.79 5.88
C VAL A 14 17.10 4.20 6.45
N ALA A 15 18.13 5.04 6.29
CA ALA A 15 18.07 6.45 6.62
C ALA A 15 17.49 7.26 5.44
N LEU A 16 16.31 7.85 5.64
CA LEU A 16 15.56 8.58 4.61
C LEU A 16 15.73 10.10 4.72
N ARG A 17 16.67 10.56 5.56
CA ARG A 17 16.98 11.99 5.79
C ARG A 17 17.21 12.78 4.50
N LYS A 18 17.75 12.15 3.46
CA LYS A 18 17.99 12.76 2.14
C LYS A 18 16.73 13.31 1.49
N ALA A 19 15.54 12.79 1.81
CA ALA A 19 14.29 13.30 1.26
C ALA A 19 13.92 14.70 1.80
N LYS A 20 14.48 15.14 2.95
CA LYS A 20 14.24 16.49 3.49
C LYS A 20 14.87 17.61 2.64
N ALA A 21 15.86 17.30 1.81
CA ALA A 21 16.50 18.25 0.90
C ALA A 21 15.55 18.71 -0.24
N THR A 22 14.50 17.95 -0.51
CA THR A 22 13.51 18.26 -1.55
C THR A 22 12.40 19.18 -1.01
N PRO A 23 11.80 20.05 -1.84
CA PRO A 23 10.66 20.87 -1.46
C PRO A 23 9.54 20.06 -0.82
N LYS A 24 8.86 20.67 0.17
CA LYS A 24 7.86 20.00 1.03
C LYS A 24 6.85 19.18 0.25
N TYR A 25 6.35 19.69 -0.88
CA TYR A 25 5.28 19.05 -1.64
C TYR A 25 5.69 17.78 -2.42
N ARG A 26 6.98 17.41 -2.53
CA ARG A 26 7.45 16.16 -3.21
C ARG A 26 8.28 15.27 -2.29
N ARG A 27 8.16 15.46 -0.98
CA ARG A 27 9.00 14.79 0.00
C ARG A 27 8.74 13.30 0.07
N THR A 28 7.49 12.88 0.02
CA THR A 28 7.12 11.46 0.00
C THR A 28 7.61 10.78 -1.28
N ASP A 29 7.40 11.41 -2.44
CA ASP A 29 7.93 10.96 -3.74
C ASP A 29 9.45 10.73 -3.66
N ARG A 30 10.18 11.69 -3.09
CA ARG A 30 11.63 11.56 -2.88
C ARG A 30 11.98 10.44 -1.90
N THR A 31 11.15 10.22 -0.88
CA THR A 31 11.36 9.19 0.14
C THR A 31 11.35 7.80 -0.47
N VAL A 32 10.40 7.51 -1.36
CA VAL A 32 10.33 6.25 -2.11
C VAL A 32 11.60 6.06 -2.96
N ASN A 33 12.05 7.10 -3.66
CA ASN A 33 13.26 7.04 -4.49
C ASN A 33 14.53 6.80 -3.67
N VAL A 34 14.65 7.46 -2.50
CA VAL A 34 15.79 7.25 -1.59
C VAL A 34 15.76 5.84 -1.03
N LEU A 35 14.58 5.29 -0.72
CA LEU A 35 14.43 3.92 -0.23
C LEU A 35 14.89 2.91 -1.29
N LYS A 36 14.39 3.03 -2.53
CA LYS A 36 14.82 2.20 -3.67
C LYS A 36 16.34 2.26 -3.86
N GLY A 37 16.90 3.46 -3.89
CA GLY A 37 18.35 3.64 -4.06
C GLY A 37 19.19 3.11 -2.90
N ALA A 38 18.68 3.10 -1.67
CA ALA A 38 19.37 2.51 -0.52
C ALA A 38 19.40 0.98 -0.59
N VAL A 39 18.27 0.37 -0.98
CA VAL A 39 18.13 -1.08 -1.14
C VAL A 39 18.98 -1.57 -2.31
N ALA A 40 18.90 -0.89 -3.46
CA ALA A 40 19.68 -1.17 -4.66
C ALA A 40 21.19 -1.25 -4.37
N ARG A 41 21.73 -0.28 -3.62
CA ARG A 41 23.14 -0.28 -3.19
C ARG A 41 23.50 -1.45 -2.28
N HIS A 42 22.59 -1.86 -1.41
CA HIS A 42 22.85 -2.93 -0.44
C HIS A 42 22.80 -4.32 -1.09
N MET A 43 21.87 -4.52 -2.02
CA MET A 43 21.68 -5.80 -2.71
C MET A 43 22.51 -5.91 -4.00
N LYS A 44 23.18 -4.81 -4.40
CA LYS A 44 23.91 -4.67 -5.67
C LYS A 44 23.02 -4.95 -6.88
N VAL A 45 21.86 -4.30 -6.89
CA VAL A 45 20.84 -4.41 -7.94
C VAL A 45 20.51 -3.02 -8.47
N GLU A 46 19.97 -2.95 -9.68
CA GLU A 46 19.46 -1.70 -10.23
C GLU A 46 18.22 -1.20 -9.46
N PRO A 47 17.98 0.11 -9.37
CA PRO A 47 16.84 0.67 -8.64
C PRO A 47 15.47 0.34 -9.27
N GLU A 48 15.45 -0.09 -10.53
CA GLU A 48 14.23 -0.42 -11.29
C GLU A 48 13.66 -1.80 -10.89
N GLU A 49 14.53 -2.75 -10.54
CA GLU A 49 14.16 -4.10 -10.11
C GLU A 49 13.69 -4.16 -8.64
N VAL A 50 13.77 -3.03 -7.91
CA VAL A 50 13.32 -2.95 -6.52
C VAL A 50 11.81 -2.72 -6.45
N LYS A 51 11.08 -3.75 -6.05
CA LYS A 51 9.63 -3.73 -5.85
C LYS A 51 9.29 -3.55 -4.36
N LEU A 52 8.42 -2.59 -4.07
CA LEU A 52 7.94 -2.32 -2.71
C LEU A 52 6.58 -3.01 -2.53
N SER A 53 6.38 -3.61 -1.35
CA SER A 53 5.05 -4.08 -0.93
C SER A 53 4.04 -2.91 -0.89
N PRO A 54 2.76 -3.13 -1.27
CA PRO A 54 1.71 -2.13 -1.14
C PRO A 54 1.58 -1.57 0.28
N LYS A 55 1.62 -2.44 1.31
CA LYS A 55 1.56 -2.03 2.73
C LYS A 55 2.72 -1.13 3.13
N LEU A 56 3.93 -1.38 2.62
CA LEU A 56 5.09 -0.51 2.82
C LEU A 56 4.89 0.85 2.14
N ASN A 57 4.33 0.87 0.93
CA ASN A 57 3.99 2.12 0.26
C ASN A 57 2.96 2.91 1.07
N GLU A 58 1.84 2.31 1.44
CA GLU A 58 0.81 2.93 2.28
C GLU A 58 1.37 3.47 3.60
N TYR A 59 2.25 2.72 4.26
CA TYR A 59 2.94 3.18 5.47
C TYR A 59 3.75 4.47 5.22
N ILE A 60 4.46 4.54 4.10
CA ILE A 60 5.21 5.74 3.70
C ILE A 60 4.26 6.92 3.43
N TRP A 61 3.12 6.66 2.81
CA TRP A 61 2.12 7.65 2.42
C TRP A 61 1.14 8.04 3.55
N SER A 62 1.10 7.29 4.65
CA SER A 62 0.19 7.50 5.80
C SER A 62 0.23 8.91 6.39
N ARG A 63 1.38 9.57 6.31
CA ARG A 63 1.60 10.94 6.82
C ARG A 63 1.39 12.02 5.76
N GLY A 64 0.90 11.64 4.58
CA GLY A 64 0.66 12.49 3.43
C GLY A 64 1.92 12.89 2.65
N ARG A 65 1.72 13.59 1.54
CA ARG A 65 2.76 13.94 0.55
C ARG A 65 3.90 14.83 1.08
N ARG A 66 3.63 15.56 2.16
CA ARG A 66 4.57 16.54 2.75
C ARG A 66 5.50 15.94 3.80
N SER A 67 5.19 14.74 4.26
CA SER A 67 5.85 14.13 5.39
C SER A 67 6.91 13.13 4.94
N THR A 68 8.08 13.22 5.57
CA THR A 68 9.19 12.28 5.37
C THR A 68 9.47 11.57 6.68
N LEU A 69 9.41 10.24 6.66
CA LEU A 69 9.98 9.40 7.69
C LEU A 69 11.51 9.61 7.75
N PRO A 70 12.13 9.82 8.92
CA PRO A 70 13.58 9.98 9.00
C PRO A 70 14.35 8.65 8.89
N ARG A 71 13.74 7.55 9.36
CA ARG A 71 14.30 6.19 9.38
C ARG A 71 13.16 5.19 9.17
N ILE A 72 13.43 4.10 8.47
CA ILE A 72 12.51 2.96 8.34
C ILE A 72 13.32 1.68 8.40
N SER A 73 12.86 0.70 9.19
CA SER A 73 13.41 -0.65 9.14
C SER A 73 12.59 -1.46 8.15
N VAL A 74 13.25 -2.19 7.27
CA VAL A 74 12.62 -2.96 6.19
C VAL A 74 13.29 -4.32 6.07
N LYS A 75 12.47 -5.33 5.78
CA LYS A 75 12.94 -6.66 5.39
C LYS A 75 13.10 -6.67 3.88
N VAL A 76 14.24 -7.17 3.42
CA VAL A 76 14.59 -7.25 2.01
C VAL A 76 14.82 -8.71 1.66
N THR A 77 14.14 -9.19 0.63
CA THR A 77 14.28 -10.53 0.06
C THR A 77 14.75 -10.38 -1.38
N LYS A 78 15.76 -11.15 -1.80
CA LYS A 78 16.19 -11.22 -3.19
C LYS A 78 15.76 -12.55 -3.80
N ASP A 79 15.20 -12.49 -4.99
CA ASP A 79 14.85 -13.64 -5.80
C ASP A 79 16.04 -14.09 -6.69
N PRO A 80 16.03 -15.35 -7.15
CA PRO A 80 17.01 -15.82 -8.14
C PRO A 80 16.94 -15.04 -9.48
N GLU A 81 15.79 -14.47 -9.81
CA GLU A 81 15.63 -13.62 -11.00
C GLU A 81 16.24 -12.21 -10.86
N GLY A 82 16.87 -11.90 -9.72
CA GLY A 82 17.50 -10.60 -9.46
C GLY A 82 16.55 -9.55 -8.85
N VAL A 83 15.24 -9.78 -8.89
CA VAL A 83 14.22 -8.90 -8.32
C VAL A 83 14.34 -8.82 -6.80
N VAL A 84 14.19 -7.61 -6.25
CA VAL A 84 14.28 -7.36 -4.81
C VAL A 84 12.94 -6.91 -4.26
N TYR A 85 12.41 -7.65 -3.30
CA TYR A 85 11.19 -7.30 -2.58
C TYR A 85 11.49 -6.66 -1.24
N VAL A 86 10.81 -5.54 -0.97
CA VAL A 86 10.94 -4.79 0.28
C VAL A 86 9.61 -4.79 1.03
N ARG A 87 9.63 -5.29 2.28
CA ARG A 87 8.46 -5.50 3.15
C ARG A 87 8.64 -4.85 4.53
N LEU A 88 7.53 -4.56 5.21
CA LEU A 88 7.58 -4.04 6.59
C LEU A 88 8.02 -5.16 7.55
N PRO A 89 8.79 -4.86 8.61
CA PRO A 89 9.19 -5.88 9.57
C PRO A 89 8.02 -6.37 10.42
N GLU A 90 7.00 -5.53 10.61
CA GLU A 90 5.78 -5.81 11.37
C GLU A 90 4.78 -6.69 10.59
N GLU A 91 4.95 -6.90 9.29
CA GLU A 91 4.19 -7.91 8.50
C GLU A 91 4.64 -9.35 8.81
N LYS A 92 4.95 -9.68 10.05
CA LYS A 92 4.97 -11.10 10.44
C LYS A 92 3.50 -11.55 10.48
N GLU A 93 3.11 -12.40 9.53
CA GLU A 93 1.94 -13.30 9.65
C GLU A 93 0.56 -12.64 9.86
N GLU A 94 0.11 -11.74 8.99
CA GLU A 94 -1.35 -11.48 8.82
C GLU A 94 -1.87 -12.01 7.48
N GLY A 95 -1.04 -12.75 6.75
CA GLY A 95 -1.36 -13.29 5.41
C GLY A 95 -2.14 -14.61 5.42
N GLU A 96 -2.17 -15.33 6.55
CA GLU A 96 -2.96 -16.57 6.65
C GLU A 96 -4.36 -16.36 7.26
N GLU A 97 -4.58 -15.33 8.07
CA GLU A 97 -5.89 -15.17 8.75
C GLU A 97 -6.96 -14.43 7.93
N THR A 98 -6.59 -13.66 6.90
CA THR A 98 -7.62 -12.98 6.07
C THR A 98 -8.18 -13.84 4.94
N LYS A 99 -7.42 -14.84 4.44
CA LYS A 99 -7.96 -15.81 3.47
C LYS A 99 -8.96 -16.81 4.07
N ALA A 100 -8.87 -17.11 5.36
CA ALA A 100 -9.81 -18.02 6.03
C ALA A 100 -11.17 -17.37 6.38
N LYS A 101 -11.24 -16.03 6.48
CA LYS A 101 -12.49 -15.30 6.75
C LYS A 101 -13.28 -14.91 5.50
N GLU A 102 -12.63 -14.81 4.34
CA GLU A 102 -13.30 -14.44 3.09
C GLU A 102 -13.95 -15.66 2.39
N ALA A 103 -13.39 -16.87 2.55
CA ALA A 103 -13.98 -18.10 2.03
C ALA A 103 -15.26 -18.56 2.77
N ARG A 104 -15.57 -18.03 3.95
CA ARG A 104 -16.77 -18.41 4.74
C ARG A 104 -17.98 -17.50 4.50
N LYS A 105 -17.88 -16.48 3.64
CA LYS A 105 -18.97 -15.54 3.35
C LYS A 105 -19.68 -15.82 2.02
N GLU A 106 -19.18 -16.76 1.21
CA GLU A 106 -19.70 -17.02 -0.15
C GLU A 106 -20.56 -18.30 -0.26
N GLU A 107 -20.76 -19.06 0.83
CA GLU A 107 -21.62 -20.25 0.85
C GLU A 107 -22.85 -20.10 1.77
N VAL A 108 -23.72 -19.10 1.52
CA VAL A 108 -25.15 -19.20 1.89
C VAL A 108 -26.00 -18.45 0.85
N LYS A 109 -26.56 -19.18 -0.11
CA LYS A 109 -27.88 -18.84 -0.68
C LYS A 109 -28.91 -19.77 -0.04
N PRO A 110 -29.97 -19.23 0.56
CA PRO A 110 -31.26 -19.04 -0.15
C PRO A 110 -31.79 -17.61 0.07
N GLY A 111 -32.62 -16.99 -0.77
CA GLY A 111 -33.83 -17.51 -1.40
C GLY A 111 -35.06 -16.90 -0.69
N GLU A 112 -35.61 -15.83 -1.29
CA GLU A 112 -37.04 -15.44 -1.30
C GLU A 112 -37.80 -15.18 0.01
N ALA A 113 -38.18 -13.91 0.27
CA ALA A 113 -39.48 -13.50 0.83
C ALA A 113 -39.71 -11.97 0.77
N ALA A 114 -40.63 -11.56 -0.10
CA ALA A 114 -41.63 -10.47 -0.06
C ALA A 114 -41.39 -9.15 0.71
N ALA A 115 -41.64 -8.02 0.03
CA ALA A 115 -42.37 -6.87 0.59
C ALA A 115 -42.98 -5.99 -0.53
N ASP A 116 -44.30 -5.88 -0.45
CA ASP A 116 -45.30 -5.19 -1.27
C ASP A 116 -45.19 -3.65 -1.39
N GLU A 117 -45.95 -3.14 -2.37
CA GLU A 117 -46.21 -1.74 -2.75
C GLU A 117 -46.97 -0.87 -1.72
N VAL A 118 -47.07 0.42 -2.08
CA VAL A 118 -48.15 1.43 -1.81
C VAL A 118 -47.87 2.50 -0.73
N ALA A 119 -47.72 3.77 -1.16
CA ALA A 119 -48.63 4.89 -0.85
C ALA A 119 -48.04 6.29 -1.15
N GLU A 120 -48.79 7.08 -1.94
CA GLU A 120 -48.59 8.50 -2.27
C GLU A 120 -48.83 9.46 -1.09
N THR A 121 -48.28 10.69 -1.13
CA THR A 121 -49.06 11.97 -1.15
C THR A 121 -48.14 13.21 -1.18
N LYS A 122 -48.46 14.16 -2.09
CA LYS A 122 -47.97 15.56 -2.17
C LYS A 122 -48.72 16.47 -1.15
N PRO A 123 -48.25 17.69 -0.83
CA PRO A 123 -48.49 18.92 -1.64
C PRO A 123 -47.20 19.77 -1.86
N GLU A 124 -46.97 20.46 -2.99
CA GLU A 124 -47.42 21.85 -3.36
C GLU A 124 -47.00 22.89 -2.29
N ASP A 125 -46.31 24.02 -2.51
CA ASP A 125 -46.17 25.03 -3.59
C ASP A 125 -44.83 25.77 -3.35
N GLU A 126 -44.13 26.40 -4.32
CA GLU A 126 -44.45 27.76 -4.79
C GLU A 126 -43.86 28.04 -6.18
N LYS A 127 -44.75 28.55 -7.04
CA LYS A 127 -44.49 29.27 -8.27
C LYS A 127 -43.60 30.50 -8.03
N ILE A 128 -42.54 30.64 -8.83
CA ILE A 128 -42.12 31.97 -9.32
C ILE A 128 -42.15 31.93 -10.84
N ILE A 129 -43.15 32.61 -11.39
CA ILE A 129 -43.32 32.92 -12.81
C ILE A 129 -42.87 34.37 -13.01
N ARG A 130 -41.95 34.62 -13.96
CA ARG A 130 -41.85 35.76 -14.91
C ARG A 130 -40.39 35.92 -15.38
N ALA A 131 -40.08 36.30 -16.61
CA ALA A 131 -40.87 36.64 -17.79
C ALA A 131 -39.94 36.56 -19.02
N GLY A 132 -40.48 36.09 -20.14
CA GLY A 132 -40.10 36.51 -21.49
C GLY A 132 -41.24 37.34 -22.05
#